data_AF-A0A7S2LIA5-F1
#
_entry.id   AF-A0A7S2LIA5-F1
#
_cell.length_a   1.000
_cell.length_b   1.000
_cell.length_c   1.000
_cell.angle_alpha   90.00
_cell.angle_beta   90.00
_cell.angle_gamma   90.00
#
_symmetry.space_group_name_H-M   'P 1'
#
loop_
_entity.id
_entity.type
_entity.pdbx_description
1 polymer ?
#
loop_
_entity_poly.entity_id
_entity_poly.type
_entity_poly.pdbx_seq_one_letter_code
_entity_poly.pdbx_strand_id
1 'polypeptide(L)'
;IYHVWSFLYLNDKSSLAELKNASEIICKMNYTELVAFNADRSSNEPYLLDYCFRSAYVFELLHTGYGFSVNEYITASNTLKGQKVGWALGSFLYEVNTLPWRYNELPQTGDDALAMATLLGILSSVALIISVSILTKVRRMLNAPDVYFNVPNGLAGNRNGQFGDSLTGNGKDCHSYGAIPRE
;
A
#
# COMPACT_ATOMS: atom_id res chain seq x y z
N ILE A 1 -37.05 -13.24 12.80
CA ILE A 1 -37.40 -11.86 12.38
C ILE A 1 -37.26 -11.70 10.86
N TYR A 2 -36.07 -11.83 10.26
CA TYR A 2 -35.88 -11.67 8.80
C TYR A 2 -36.85 -12.49 7.92
N HIS A 3 -37.03 -13.78 8.20
CA HIS A 3 -37.94 -14.63 7.41
C HIS A 3 -39.39 -14.16 7.46
N VAL A 4 -39.85 -13.60 8.60
CA VAL A 4 -41.19 -12.99 8.71
C VAL A 4 -41.29 -11.74 7.84
N TRP A 5 -40.27 -10.88 7.87
CA TRP A 5 -40.20 -9.70 7.00
C TRP A 5 -40.27 -10.06 5.52
N SER A 6 -39.46 -11.05 5.13
CA SER A 6 -39.41 -11.54 3.75
C SER A 6 -40.74 -12.17 3.31
N PHE A 7 -41.40 -12.93 4.19
CA PHE A 7 -42.70 -13.55 3.91
C PHE A 7 -43.82 -12.51 3.74
N LEU A 8 -43.82 -11.48 4.58
CA LEU A 8 -44.83 -10.42 4.55
C LEU A 8 -44.63 -9.37 3.45
N TYR A 9 -43.61 -9.52 2.59
CA TYR A 9 -43.25 -8.56 1.55
C TYR A 9 -42.98 -7.15 2.11
N LEU A 10 -42.45 -7.07 3.33
CA LEU A 10 -42.04 -5.80 3.92
C LEU A 10 -40.72 -5.34 3.29
N ASN A 11 -40.49 -4.03 3.26
CA ASN A 11 -39.20 -3.47 2.90
C ASN A 11 -38.16 -3.86 3.96
N ASP A 12 -36.87 -3.87 3.56
CA ASP A 12 -35.76 -4.16 4.48
C ASP A 12 -35.81 -3.28 5.74
N LYS A 13 -36.30 -2.05 5.59
CA LYS A 13 -36.62 -1.14 6.69
C LYS A 13 -38.11 -0.83 6.68
N SER A 14 -38.82 -1.28 7.71
CA SER A 14 -40.26 -1.05 7.89
C SER A 14 -40.58 -0.76 9.35
N SER A 15 -41.67 -0.03 9.55
CA SER A 15 -42.23 0.28 10.86
C SER A 15 -42.94 -0.92 11.49
N LEU A 16 -43.06 -0.90 12.82
CA LEU A 16 -43.88 -1.88 13.56
C LEU A 16 -45.37 -1.79 13.17
N ALA A 17 -45.87 -0.61 12.78
CA ALA A 17 -47.21 -0.42 12.24
C ALA A 17 -47.41 -1.22 10.93
N GLU A 18 -46.45 -1.16 10.01
CA GLU A 18 -46.48 -1.93 8.76
C GLU A 18 -46.43 -3.43 9.03
N LEU A 19 -45.56 -3.87 9.96
CA LEU A 19 -45.53 -5.27 10.40
C LEU A 19 -46.88 -5.72 10.94
N LYS A 20 -47.49 -4.94 11.85
CA LYS A 20 -48.79 -5.26 12.45
C LYS A 20 -49.87 -5.41 11.39
N ASN A 21 -49.98 -4.43 10.49
CA ASN A 21 -50.98 -4.43 9.43
C ASN A 21 -50.81 -5.64 8.49
N ALA A 22 -49.58 -5.90 8.03
CA ALA A 22 -49.29 -7.05 7.18
C ALA A 22 -49.60 -8.39 7.89
N SER A 23 -49.27 -8.49 9.18
CA SER A 23 -49.58 -9.66 10.01
C SER A 23 -51.09 -9.91 10.13
N GLU A 24 -51.88 -8.85 10.38
CA GLU A 24 -53.34 -8.95 10.45
C GLU A 24 -53.98 -9.35 9.11
N ILE A 25 -53.41 -8.90 7.99
CA ILE A 25 -53.86 -9.27 6.65
C ILE A 25 -53.68 -10.77 6.42
N ILE A 26 -52.48 -11.31 6.66
CA ILE A 26 -52.22 -12.74 6.42
C ILE A 26 -52.96 -13.65 7.40
N CYS A 27 -53.24 -13.18 8.63
CA CYS A 27 -53.97 -13.95 9.63
C CYS A 27 -55.47 -14.07 9.33
N LYS A 28 -56.01 -13.20 8.47
CA LYS A 28 -57.41 -13.27 8.01
C LYS A 28 -57.58 -14.16 6.78
N MET A 29 -56.49 -14.54 6.13
CA MET A 29 -56.52 -15.37 4.93
C MET A 29 -56.78 -16.83 5.26
N ASN A 30 -57.51 -17.52 4.37
CA ASN A 30 -57.59 -18.97 4.39
C ASN A 30 -56.34 -19.60 3.74
N TYR A 31 -56.21 -20.92 3.84
CA TYR A 31 -55.05 -21.64 3.30
C TYR A 31 -54.85 -21.41 1.79
N THR A 32 -55.92 -21.42 0.99
CA THR A 32 -55.82 -21.22 -0.47
C THR A 32 -55.35 -19.82 -0.84
N GLU A 33 -55.80 -18.81 -0.10
CA GLU A 33 -55.35 -17.41 -0.26
C GLU A 33 -53.89 -17.25 0.16
N LEU A 34 -53.46 -17.88 1.25
CA LEU A 34 -52.05 -17.87 1.67
C LEU A 34 -51.11 -18.51 0.63
N VAL A 35 -51.54 -19.62 0.02
CA VAL A 35 -50.80 -20.26 -1.07
C VAL A 35 -50.70 -19.32 -2.26
N ALA A 36 -51.79 -18.65 -2.63
CA ALA A 36 -51.79 -17.67 -3.72
C ALA A 36 -50.91 -16.44 -3.40
N PHE A 37 -50.95 -15.94 -2.16
CA PHE A 37 -50.14 -14.82 -1.68
C PHE A 37 -48.63 -15.11 -1.77
N ASN A 38 -48.22 -16.36 -1.59
CA ASN A 38 -46.81 -16.77 -1.65
C ASN A 38 -46.41 -17.42 -3.00
N ALA A 39 -47.32 -17.46 -3.98
CA ALA A 39 -47.10 -18.18 -5.25
C ALA A 39 -45.94 -17.59 -6.07
N ASP A 40 -45.81 -16.26 -6.10
CA ASP A 40 -44.84 -15.56 -6.94
C ASP A 40 -43.38 -15.69 -6.48
N ARG A 41 -43.13 -16.13 -5.24
CA ARG A 41 -41.78 -16.15 -4.66
C ARG A 41 -41.24 -17.51 -4.30
N SER A 42 -41.91 -18.58 -4.76
CA SER A 42 -41.40 -19.94 -4.63
C SER A 42 -40.89 -20.22 -3.23
N SER A 43 -41.81 -20.56 -2.35
CA SER A 43 -41.41 -21.54 -1.37
C SER A 43 -42.53 -22.55 -1.24
N ASN A 44 -42.18 -23.80 -1.58
CA ASN A 44 -42.50 -24.92 -0.71
C ASN A 44 -41.97 -24.57 0.69
N GLU A 45 -42.58 -23.59 1.34
CA GLU A 45 -42.32 -23.27 2.73
C GLU A 45 -43.18 -24.26 3.49
N PRO A 46 -42.60 -25.32 4.07
CA PRO A 46 -43.37 -26.30 4.83
C PRO A 46 -44.11 -25.64 6.02
N TYR A 47 -43.80 -24.38 6.33
CA TYR A 47 -44.31 -23.63 7.48
C TYR A 47 -45.28 -22.50 7.10
N LEU A 48 -45.94 -22.53 5.93
CA LEU A 48 -46.92 -21.50 5.52
C LEU A 48 -47.96 -21.18 6.61
N LEU A 49 -48.50 -22.21 7.25
CA LEU A 49 -49.51 -22.08 8.31
C LEU A 49 -48.95 -21.42 9.57
N ASP A 50 -47.64 -21.51 9.82
CA ASP A 50 -47.02 -20.93 11.00
C ASP A 50 -46.86 -19.42 10.89
N TYR A 51 -46.88 -18.84 9.68
CA TYR A 51 -46.52 -17.44 9.50
C TYR A 51 -47.49 -16.45 10.15
N CYS A 52 -48.78 -16.79 10.27
CA CYS A 52 -49.70 -15.97 11.08
C CYS A 52 -49.23 -15.91 12.55
N PHE A 53 -48.96 -17.06 13.16
CA PHE A 53 -48.46 -17.09 14.54
C PHE A 53 -47.08 -16.42 14.68
N ARG A 54 -46.14 -16.74 13.79
CA ARG A 54 -44.77 -16.20 13.84
C ARG A 54 -44.74 -14.68 13.67
N SER A 55 -45.58 -14.14 12.79
CA SER A 55 -45.65 -12.69 12.56
C SER A 55 -46.26 -11.94 13.74
N ALA A 56 -47.38 -12.44 14.29
CA ALA A 56 -47.98 -11.91 15.51
C ALA A 56 -47.02 -12.00 16.71
N TYR A 57 -46.34 -13.13 16.86
CA TYR A 57 -45.34 -13.31 17.91
C TYR A 57 -44.18 -12.33 17.77
N VAL A 58 -43.65 -12.12 16.55
CA VAL A 58 -42.58 -11.14 16.32
C VAL A 58 -43.06 -9.72 16.63
N PHE A 59 -44.28 -9.35 16.24
CA PHE A 59 -44.84 -8.05 16.59
C PHE A 59 -44.93 -7.85 18.11
N GLU A 60 -45.55 -8.79 18.84
CA GLU A 60 -45.69 -8.69 20.30
C GLU A 60 -44.34 -8.74 21.03
N LEU A 61 -43.40 -9.56 20.55
CA LEU A 61 -42.05 -9.62 21.10
C LEU A 61 -41.35 -8.25 20.97
N LEU A 62 -41.49 -7.58 19.84
CA LEU A 62 -40.85 -6.29 19.60
C LEU A 62 -41.57 -5.16 20.37
N HIS A 63 -42.88 -5.06 20.22
CA HIS A 63 -43.66 -3.99 20.82
C HIS A 63 -43.80 -4.14 22.34
N THR A 64 -44.30 -5.29 22.80
CA THR A 64 -44.62 -5.53 24.21
C THR A 64 -43.41 -6.09 24.96
N GLY A 65 -42.64 -6.98 24.33
CA GLY A 65 -41.47 -7.61 24.95
C GLY A 65 -40.27 -6.67 25.08
N TYR A 66 -39.88 -6.00 23.99
CA TYR A 66 -38.74 -5.07 23.97
C TYR A 66 -39.12 -3.60 24.15
N GLY A 67 -40.41 -3.25 24.13
CA GLY A 67 -40.88 -1.89 24.38
C GLY A 67 -40.73 -0.94 23.19
N PHE A 68 -40.59 -1.46 21.97
CA PHE A 68 -40.50 -0.62 20.78
C PHE A 68 -41.83 0.08 20.48
N SER A 69 -41.78 1.34 20.06
CA SER A 69 -42.99 2.08 19.67
C SER A 69 -43.53 1.58 18.32
N VAL A 70 -44.85 1.62 18.13
CA VAL A 70 -45.51 1.21 16.88
C VAL A 70 -44.98 1.98 15.65
N ASN A 71 -44.52 3.22 15.84
CA ASN A 71 -43.98 4.07 14.77
C ASN A 71 -42.47 3.89 14.54
N GLU A 72 -41.82 3.00 15.29
CA GLU A 72 -40.38 2.78 15.18
C GLU A 72 -40.04 1.88 14.00
N TYR A 73 -38.94 2.21 13.32
CA TYR A 73 -38.49 1.51 12.11
C TYR A 73 -37.39 0.50 12.44
N ILE A 74 -37.60 -0.73 11.99
CA ILE A 74 -36.69 -1.84 12.19
C ILE A 74 -36.13 -2.27 10.84
N THR A 75 -34.82 -2.50 10.81
CA THR A 75 -34.14 -3.09 9.64
C THR A 75 -33.94 -4.57 9.85
N ALA A 76 -34.60 -5.39 9.04
CA ALA A 76 -34.47 -6.84 9.08
C ALA A 76 -33.64 -7.31 7.87
N SER A 77 -32.43 -7.80 8.12
CA SER A 77 -31.57 -8.38 7.07
C SER A 77 -30.93 -9.68 7.53
N ASN A 78 -30.77 -10.63 6.60
CA ASN A 78 -29.97 -11.84 6.80
C ASN A 78 -28.52 -11.69 6.31
N THR A 79 -28.21 -10.63 5.56
CA THR A 79 -26.90 -10.42 4.93
C THR A 79 -26.49 -8.95 5.00
N LEU A 80 -25.21 -8.71 5.31
CA LEU A 80 -24.59 -7.40 5.28
C LEU A 80 -23.30 -7.50 4.45
N LYS A 81 -23.23 -6.73 3.35
CA LYS A 81 -22.09 -6.77 2.41
C LYS A 81 -21.73 -8.18 1.92
N GLY A 82 -22.75 -8.99 1.63
CA GLY A 82 -22.59 -10.38 1.17
C GLY A 82 -22.24 -11.39 2.27
N GLN A 83 -22.10 -10.98 3.52
CA GLN A 83 -21.84 -11.86 4.66
C GLN A 83 -23.12 -12.10 5.45
N LYS A 84 -23.36 -13.35 5.86
CA LYS A 84 -24.52 -13.71 6.69
C LYS A 84 -24.41 -13.03 8.05
N VAL A 85 -25.46 -12.32 8.45
CA VAL A 85 -25.53 -11.71 9.78
C VAL A 85 -25.82 -12.79 10.81
N GLY A 86 -24.97 -12.86 11.83
CA GLY A 86 -25.12 -13.83 12.92
C GLY A 86 -24.01 -13.69 13.94
N TRP A 87 -24.19 -14.38 15.06
CA TRP A 87 -23.22 -14.40 16.16
C TRP A 87 -21.89 -15.06 15.78
N ALA A 88 -21.90 -16.01 14.83
CA ALA A 88 -20.73 -16.80 14.47
C ALA A 88 -19.52 -15.97 14.02
N LEU A 89 -19.74 -14.92 13.22
CA LEU A 89 -18.65 -14.04 12.78
C LEU A 89 -18.03 -13.27 13.95
N GLY A 90 -18.87 -12.79 14.88
CA GLY A 90 -18.40 -12.11 16.09
C GLY A 90 -17.63 -13.05 17.01
N SER A 91 -18.12 -14.28 17.18
CA SER A 91 -17.42 -15.32 17.95
C SER A 91 -16.06 -15.64 17.37
N PHE A 92 -15.96 -15.80 16.04
CA PHE A 92 -14.67 -16.00 15.37
C PHE A 92 -13.73 -14.81 15.60
N LEU A 93 -14.21 -13.57 15.45
CA LEU A 93 -13.41 -12.36 15.69
C LEU A 93 -12.90 -12.26 17.14
N TYR A 94 -13.71 -12.67 18.11
CA TYR A 94 -13.31 -12.71 19.51
C TYR A 94 -12.17 -13.72 19.74
N GLU A 95 -12.29 -14.93 19.21
CA GLU A 95 -11.29 -15.98 19.37
C GLU A 95 -9.98 -15.64 18.65
N VAL A 96 -10.04 -15.13 17.42
CA VAL A 96 -8.81 -14.77 16.70
C VAL A 96 -8.04 -13.68 17.43
N ASN A 97 -8.69 -12.77 18.17
CA ASN A 97 -7.98 -11.74 18.93
C ASN A 97 -7.10 -12.31 20.07
N THR A 98 -7.31 -13.57 20.47
CA THR A 98 -6.47 -14.25 21.47
C THR A 98 -5.19 -14.84 20.88
N LEU A 99 -5.11 -14.94 19.55
CA LEU A 99 -3.93 -15.48 18.87
C LEU A 99 -2.78 -14.45 18.93
N PRO A 100 -1.52 -14.92 19.06
CA PRO A 100 -0.36 -14.03 19.17
C PRO A 100 0.01 -13.45 17.79
N TRP A 101 -0.85 -12.60 17.24
CA TRP A 101 -0.58 -11.92 15.98
C TRP A 101 0.57 -10.94 16.17
N ARG A 102 1.57 -11.05 15.30
CA ARG A 102 2.53 -9.98 15.04
C ARG A 102 2.14 -9.34 13.72
N TYR A 103 1.86 -8.05 13.74
CA TYR A 103 1.97 -7.28 12.51
C TYR A 103 3.43 -7.30 12.11
N ASN A 104 3.73 -7.91 10.96
CA ASN A 104 5.02 -7.69 10.36
C ASN A 104 5.03 -6.21 9.98
N GLU A 105 5.91 -5.43 10.60
CA GLU A 105 6.20 -4.10 10.08
C GLU A 105 6.58 -4.28 8.62
N LEU A 106 5.81 -3.66 7.73
CA LEU A 106 6.16 -3.60 6.32
C LEU A 106 7.59 -3.07 6.25
N PRO A 107 8.49 -3.68 5.45
CA PRO A 107 9.81 -3.11 5.26
C PRO A 107 9.64 -1.64 4.88
N GLN A 108 10.19 -0.73 5.69
CA GLN A 108 10.28 0.70 5.36
C GLN A 108 11.33 0.87 4.24
N THR A 109 11.09 0.26 3.08
CA THR A 109 12.00 0.28 1.94
C THR A 109 11.92 1.57 1.12
N GLY A 110 11.05 2.51 1.51
CA GLY A 110 10.85 3.78 0.81
C GLY A 110 11.93 4.82 1.08
N ASP A 111 12.38 4.95 2.33
CA ASP A 111 13.24 6.07 2.73
C ASP A 111 14.73 5.75 2.53
N ASP A 112 15.14 4.50 2.81
CA ASP A 112 16.54 4.10 2.72
C ASP A 112 17.04 4.06 1.27
N ALA A 113 16.23 3.56 0.33
CA ALA A 113 16.63 3.50 -1.07
C ALA A 113 16.77 4.90 -1.70
N LEU A 114 15.88 5.84 -1.34
CA LEU A 114 15.94 7.21 -1.79
C LEU A 114 17.13 7.96 -1.16
N ALA A 115 17.39 7.74 0.13
CA ALA A 115 18.57 8.28 0.81
C ALA A 115 19.87 7.78 0.18
N MET A 116 19.96 6.48 -0.15
CA MET A 116 21.14 5.92 -0.81
C MET A 116 21.31 6.43 -2.24
N ALA A 117 20.21 6.57 -3.00
CA ALA A 117 20.26 7.10 -4.36
C ALA A 117 20.69 8.58 -4.41
N THR A 118 20.22 9.40 -3.46
CA THR A 118 20.59 10.82 -3.38
C THR A 118 22.06 11.01 -3.02
N LEU A 119 22.62 10.23 -2.09
CA LEU A 119 24.03 10.27 -1.73
C LEU A 119 24.95 9.89 -2.91
N LEU A 120 24.62 8.80 -3.63
CA LEU A 120 25.38 8.39 -4.81
C LEU A 120 25.30 9.42 -5.94
N GLY A 121 24.14 10.05 -6.14
CA GLY A 121 23.95 11.12 -7.11
C GLY A 121 24.83 12.36 -6.82
N ILE A 122 24.88 12.79 -5.56
CA ILE A 122 25.71 13.93 -5.14
C ILE A 122 27.19 13.63 -5.37
N LEU A 123 27.68 12.46 -4.93
CA LEU A 123 29.08 12.06 -5.11
C LEU A 123 29.49 12.03 -6.59
N SER A 124 28.64 11.50 -7.46
CA SER A 124 28.87 11.49 -8.91
C SER A 124 28.97 12.91 -9.49
N SER A 125 28.05 13.79 -9.10
CA SER A 125 28.05 15.18 -9.58
C SER A 125 29.31 15.95 -9.17
N VAL A 126 29.79 15.77 -7.94
CA VAL A 126 31.01 16.41 -7.43
C VAL A 126 32.24 15.88 -8.18
N ALA A 127 32.32 14.57 -8.42
CA ALA A 127 33.42 13.98 -9.19
C ALA A 127 33.48 14.52 -10.64
N LEU A 128 32.33 14.71 -11.29
CA LEU A 128 32.26 15.33 -12.61
C LEU A 128 32.72 16.79 -12.60
N ILE A 129 32.30 17.59 -11.61
CA ILE A 129 32.72 18.98 -11.48
C ILE A 129 34.24 19.08 -11.27
N ILE A 130 34.81 18.21 -10.42
CA ILE A 130 36.26 18.17 -10.15
C ILE A 130 37.02 17.79 -11.42
N SER A 131 36.60 16.74 -12.13
CA SER A 131 37.28 16.31 -13.37
C SER A 131 37.24 17.39 -14.46
N VAL A 132 36.10 18.06 -14.66
CA VAL A 132 35.98 19.20 -15.59
C VAL A 132 36.85 20.38 -15.14
N SER A 133 36.91 20.67 -13.83
CA SER A 133 37.75 21.74 -13.28
C SER A 133 39.24 21.47 -13.49
N ILE A 134 39.68 20.21 -13.38
CA ILE A 134 41.06 19.81 -13.66
C ILE A 134 41.33 19.92 -15.16
N LEU A 135 40.44 19.40 -16.02
CA LEU A 135 40.59 19.47 -17.48
C LEU A 135 40.61 20.92 -18.00
N THR A 136 39.76 21.79 -17.46
CA THR A 136 39.74 23.22 -17.82
C THR A 136 41.00 23.95 -17.34
N LYS A 137 41.54 23.63 -16.15
CA LYS A 137 42.82 24.16 -15.68
C LYS A 137 44.00 23.68 -16.55
N VAL A 138 44.08 22.38 -16.86
CA VAL A 138 45.13 21.81 -17.72
C VAL A 138 45.06 22.40 -19.13
N ARG A 139 43.86 22.52 -19.71
CA ARG A 139 43.67 23.14 -21.04
C ARG A 139 44.06 24.63 -21.03
N ARG A 140 43.80 25.36 -19.94
CA ARG A 140 44.25 26.75 -19.77
C ARG A 140 45.78 26.84 -19.66
N MET A 141 46.44 25.89 -19.00
CA MET A 141 47.91 25.83 -18.93
C MET A 141 48.54 25.49 -20.28
N LEU A 142 47.91 24.61 -21.08
CA LEU A 142 48.38 24.26 -22.43
C LEU A 142 48.12 25.34 -23.49
N ASN A 143 47.13 26.22 -23.28
CA ASN A 143 46.79 27.33 -24.18
C ASN A 143 47.41 28.68 -23.78
N ALA A 144 48.32 28.71 -22.80
CA ALA A 144 49.07 29.94 -22.51
C ALA A 144 50.06 30.19 -23.67
N PRO A 145 49.97 31.33 -24.40
CA PRO A 145 50.97 31.66 -25.41
C PRO A 145 52.30 31.99 -24.71
N ASP A 146 53.40 31.42 -25.21
CA ASP A 146 54.77 31.73 -24.76
C ASP A 146 55.06 33.22 -24.90
N VAL A 147 55.12 33.93 -23.78
CA VAL A 147 55.55 35.33 -23.73
C VAL A 147 57.06 35.35 -23.51
N TYR A 148 57.78 35.79 -24.55
CA TYR A 148 59.22 36.03 -24.61
C TYR A 148 59.78 36.65 -23.31
N PHE A 149 60.74 35.94 -22.69
CA PHE A 149 61.56 36.52 -21.62
C PHE A 149 62.72 37.30 -22.25
N ASN A 150 62.63 38.63 -22.21
CA ASN A 150 63.76 39.53 -22.42
C ASN A 150 64.73 39.38 -21.23
N VAL A 151 65.97 38.97 -21.50
CA VAL A 151 67.06 38.93 -20.51
C VAL A 151 67.80 40.27 -20.54
N PRO A 152 67.83 41.07 -19.45
CA PRO A 152 68.75 42.19 -19.34
C PRO A 152 70.17 41.67 -19.09
N ASN A 153 71.11 42.14 -19.91
CA ASN A 153 72.54 41.98 -19.68
C ASN A 153 72.95 42.73 -18.41
N GLY A 154 73.59 42.03 -17.47
CA GLY A 154 74.31 42.69 -16.38
C GLY A 154 74.42 41.84 -15.12
N LEU A 155 75.47 41.02 -15.02
CA LEU A 155 76.65 41.34 -14.21
C LEU A 155 77.59 40.13 -14.20
N ALA A 156 78.75 40.38 -14.77
CA ALA A 156 79.88 39.48 -14.82
C ALA A 156 80.40 39.16 -13.41
N GLY A 157 80.34 37.89 -13.03
CA GLY A 157 81.11 37.30 -11.93
C GLY A 157 82.07 36.27 -12.52
N ASN A 158 83.36 36.59 -12.45
CA ASN A 158 84.45 36.00 -13.21
C ASN A 158 85.23 34.97 -12.36
N ARG A 159 85.77 33.94 -13.06
CA ARG A 159 86.92 33.05 -12.76
C ARG A 159 86.70 31.69 -12.09
N ASN A 160 86.59 30.68 -12.96
CA ASN A 160 87.62 29.68 -13.33
C ASN A 160 88.30 28.77 -12.28
N GLY A 161 88.26 27.47 -12.62
CA GLY A 161 89.25 26.41 -12.32
C GLY A 161 88.60 25.25 -11.55
N GLN A 162 88.66 23.95 -11.90
CA GLN A 162 89.33 23.10 -12.91
C GLN A 162 88.53 21.76 -12.87
N PHE A 163 88.03 21.22 -13.97
CA PHE A 163 88.65 20.24 -14.91
C PHE A 163 88.96 18.84 -14.33
N GLY A 164 88.40 17.80 -14.98
CA GLY A 164 88.66 16.36 -14.78
C GLY A 164 87.37 15.51 -14.85
N ASP A 165 86.76 15.31 -16.02
CA ASP A 165 86.89 14.12 -16.91
C ASP A 165 86.39 12.79 -16.27
N SER A 166 85.24 12.26 -16.70
CA SER A 166 85.09 11.22 -17.76
C SER A 166 84.69 9.90 -17.07
N LEU A 167 83.56 9.24 -17.36
CA LEU A 167 83.24 8.43 -18.54
C LEU A 167 81.71 8.17 -18.49
N THR A 168 80.89 8.61 -19.45
CA THR A 168 80.43 7.89 -20.66
C THR A 168 80.15 6.39 -20.50
N GLY A 169 78.92 5.98 -20.83
CA GLY A 169 78.60 4.59 -21.16
C GLY A 169 77.15 4.21 -20.83
N ASN A 170 76.21 4.59 -21.68
CA ASN A 170 75.52 3.66 -22.59
C ASN A 170 74.54 2.70 -21.90
N GLY A 171 73.26 2.87 -22.23
CA GLY A 171 72.56 1.77 -22.89
C GLY A 171 71.24 1.33 -22.28
N LYS A 172 70.17 1.68 -23.02
CA LYS A 172 69.07 0.80 -23.44
C LYS A 172 67.99 0.48 -22.40
N ASP A 173 66.87 1.18 -22.58
CA ASP A 173 65.55 0.62 -22.91
C ASP A 173 65.35 -0.89 -22.69
N CYS A 174 64.29 -1.24 -21.96
CA CYS A 174 63.29 -2.18 -22.45
C CYS A 174 61.97 -2.04 -21.66
N HIS A 175 60.98 -1.45 -22.32
CA HIS A 175 59.56 -1.74 -22.13
C HIS A 175 59.27 -3.23 -22.42
N SER A 176 58.43 -3.89 -21.61
CA SER A 176 57.21 -4.55 -22.10
C SER A 176 56.44 -5.31 -21.02
N TYR A 177 55.15 -4.97 -20.96
CA TYR A 177 53.94 -5.78 -20.86
C TYR A 177 53.88 -7.04 -19.96
N GLY A 178 52.78 -7.09 -19.21
CA GLY A 178 52.45 -8.16 -18.27
C GLY A 178 51.71 -9.34 -18.86
N ALA A 179 51.34 -10.26 -17.98
CA ALA A 179 50.19 -11.16 -18.07
C ALA A 179 50.01 -11.92 -16.74
N ILE A 180 48.77 -11.90 -16.25
CA ILE A 180 48.07 -12.86 -15.35
C ILE A 180 48.04 -14.21 -16.13
N PRO A 181 47.99 -15.46 -15.57
CA PRO A 181 47.10 -15.86 -14.47
C PRO A 181 47.49 -17.08 -13.58
N ARG A 182 46.55 -17.43 -12.68
CA ARG A 182 46.32 -18.73 -12.00
C ARG A 182 47.36 -19.14 -10.95
N GLU A 183 47.02 -19.55 -9.73
CA GLU A 183 45.83 -20.13 -9.08
C GLU A 183 45.79 -19.67 -7.61
#